data_AF-A0A961XLH5-F1
#
_entry.id   AF-A0A961XLH5-F1
#
_cell.length_a   1.000
_cell.length_b   1.000
_cell.length_c   1.000
_cell.angle_alpha   90.00
_cell.angle_beta   90.00
_cell.angle_gamma   90.00
#
_symmetry.space_group_name_H-M   'P 1'
#
loop_
_entity.id
_entity.type
_entity.pdbx_description
1 polymer ?
#
loop_
_entity_poly.entity_id
_entity_poly.type
_entity_poly.pdbx_seq_one_letter_code
_entity_poly.pdbx_strand_id
1 'polypeptide(L)'
;GDHYPAVKEKYCIDSGFERAIAKTADQSGYAPFQERWISYVLTTGANWATSIAHFTLTIDKGDTRNLVSFCGSGVKKVGPTTFQVTYTDFVPQKDVDILLLYRFDQ
;
A
#
# COMPACT_ATOMS: atom_id res chain seq x y z
N GLY A 1 -11.18 5.62 -15.63
CA GLY A 1 -12.61 5.73 -15.29
C GLY A 1 -12.78 6.67 -14.12
N ASP A 2 -13.99 7.20 -13.95
CA ASP A 2 -14.29 8.34 -13.04
C ASP A 2 -13.98 8.07 -11.55
N HIS A 3 -13.72 6.81 -11.18
CA HIS A 3 -13.33 6.41 -9.81
C HIS A 3 -11.82 6.41 -9.55
N TYR A 4 -10.98 6.54 -10.58
CA TYR A 4 -9.52 6.47 -10.43
C TYR A 4 -8.95 7.48 -9.42
N PRO A 5 -9.40 8.75 -9.38
CA PRO A 5 -8.92 9.71 -8.38
C PRO A 5 -9.15 9.25 -6.93
N ALA A 6 -10.31 8.68 -6.63
CA ALA A 6 -10.65 8.20 -5.29
C ALA A 6 -9.80 6.98 -4.90
N VAL A 7 -9.53 6.07 -5.84
CA VAL A 7 -8.61 4.93 -5.63
C VAL A 7 -7.20 5.44 -5.39
N LYS A 8 -6.74 6.41 -6.19
CA LYS A 8 -5.41 7.01 -6.06
C LYS A 8 -5.20 7.62 -4.68
N GLU A 9 -6.18 8.35 -4.18
CA GLU A 9 -6.15 8.93 -2.85
C GLU A 9 -6.18 7.86 -1.75
N LYS A 10 -7.12 6.90 -1.84
CA LYS A 10 -7.32 5.88 -0.81
C LYS A 10 -6.07 5.02 -0.57
N TYR A 11 -5.37 4.63 -1.63
CA TYR A 11 -4.19 3.74 -1.54
C TYR A 11 -2.86 4.48 -1.69
N CYS A 12 -2.88 5.82 -1.69
CA CYS A 12 -1.71 6.67 -1.91
C CYS A 12 -0.89 6.26 -3.14
N ILE A 13 -1.58 5.97 -4.26
CA ILE A 13 -0.92 5.59 -5.52
C ILE A 13 -0.11 6.79 -6.02
N ASP A 14 1.21 6.61 -6.08
CA ASP A 14 2.13 7.64 -6.55
C ASP A 14 2.53 7.42 -8.02
N SER A 15 3.24 8.41 -8.57
CA SER A 15 3.73 8.34 -9.94
C SER A 15 4.75 7.22 -10.17
N GLY A 16 5.45 6.76 -9.14
CA GLY A 16 6.39 5.64 -9.21
C GLY A 16 5.67 4.32 -9.41
N PHE A 17 4.59 4.12 -8.68
CA PHE A 17 3.70 2.97 -8.80
C PHE A 17 3.02 2.93 -10.18
N GLU A 18 2.46 4.06 -10.63
CA GLU A 18 1.87 4.18 -11.98
C GLU A 18 2.89 3.83 -13.08
N ARG A 19 4.12 4.36 -12.99
CA ARG A 19 5.20 4.03 -13.92
C ARG A 19 5.59 2.56 -13.87
N ALA A 20 5.59 1.93 -12.70
CA ALA A 20 5.90 0.52 -12.55
C ALA A 20 4.85 -0.36 -13.25
N ILE A 21 3.57 -0.01 -13.16
CA ILE A 21 2.49 -0.69 -13.91
C ILE A 21 2.70 -0.50 -15.41
N ALA A 22 2.85 0.76 -15.85
CA ALA A 22 2.96 1.10 -17.27
C ALA A 22 4.14 0.41 -17.97
N LYS A 23 5.27 0.24 -17.28
CA LYS A 23 6.45 -0.50 -17.80
C LYS A 23 6.19 -1.96 -18.11
N THR A 24 5.11 -2.51 -17.59
CA THR A 24 4.77 -3.92 -17.75
C THR A 24 3.56 -4.17 -18.62
N ALA A 25 2.95 -3.09 -19.13
CA ALA A 25 1.87 -3.17 -20.07
C ALA A 25 2.38 -3.67 -21.42
N ASP A 26 1.60 -4.53 -22.08
CA ASP A 26 1.86 -4.96 -23.44
C ASP A 26 1.44 -3.90 -24.48
N GLN A 27 1.51 -4.25 -25.77
CA GLN A 27 1.13 -3.36 -26.88
C GLN A 27 -0.36 -2.97 -26.86
N SER A 28 -1.21 -3.73 -26.17
CA SER A 28 -2.63 -3.42 -25.97
C SER A 28 -2.88 -2.51 -24.77
N GLY A 29 -1.84 -2.23 -23.97
CA GLY A 29 -1.96 -1.48 -22.72
C GLY A 29 -2.31 -2.35 -21.51
N TYR A 30 -2.34 -3.67 -21.66
CA TYR A 30 -2.68 -4.60 -20.58
C TYR A 30 -1.45 -4.94 -19.73
N ALA A 31 -1.53 -4.69 -18.42
CA ALA A 31 -0.52 -5.10 -17.45
C ALA A 31 -0.97 -6.36 -16.71
N PRO A 32 -0.14 -7.43 -16.63
CA PRO A 32 -0.56 -8.70 -16.07
C PRO A 32 -0.42 -8.73 -14.55
N PHE A 33 -1.28 -7.93 -13.90
CA PHE A 33 -1.44 -7.90 -12.46
C PHE A 33 -2.85 -8.30 -12.04
N GLN A 34 -2.93 -9.06 -10.96
CA GLN A 34 -4.16 -9.29 -10.20
C GLN A 34 -4.18 -8.33 -9.00
N GLU A 35 -5.24 -7.56 -8.87
CA GLU A 35 -5.43 -6.65 -7.74
C GLU A 35 -5.87 -7.40 -6.49
N ARG A 36 -5.29 -7.06 -5.35
CA ARG A 36 -5.76 -7.46 -4.02
C ARG A 36 -5.77 -6.26 -3.10
N TRP A 37 -6.82 -6.18 -2.29
CA TRP A 37 -7.08 -5.06 -1.40
C TRP A 37 -7.13 -5.57 0.04
N ILE A 38 -6.40 -4.91 0.93
CA ILE A 38 -6.43 -5.20 2.37
C ILE A 38 -6.79 -3.90 3.08
N SER A 39 -7.87 -3.94 3.87
CA SER A 39 -8.28 -2.84 4.72
C SER A 39 -8.21 -3.28 6.18
N TYR A 40 -7.58 -2.47 7.02
CA TYR A 40 -7.49 -2.70 8.46
C TYR A 40 -7.97 -1.46 9.21
N VAL A 41 -9.01 -1.62 10.01
CA VAL A 41 -9.62 -0.54 10.79
C VAL A 41 -8.70 -0.20 11.97
N LEU A 42 -8.12 1.00 11.94
CA LEU A 42 -7.30 1.54 13.02
C LEU A 42 -7.99 2.66 13.78
N THR A 43 -8.89 3.37 13.11
CA THR A 43 -9.55 4.56 13.66
C THR A 43 -10.40 4.26 14.89
N THR A 44 -10.90 3.03 15.05
CA THR A 44 -11.58 2.60 16.28
C THR A 44 -10.65 2.55 17.50
N GLY A 45 -9.33 2.40 17.28
CA GLY A 45 -8.29 2.54 18.29
C GLY A 45 -8.03 3.98 18.73
N ALA A 46 -8.52 4.99 17.99
CA ALA A 46 -8.44 6.38 18.40
C ALA A 46 -9.34 6.70 19.62
N ASN A 47 -10.24 5.79 20.00
CA ASN A 47 -11.04 5.87 21.23
C ASN A 47 -10.31 5.32 22.47
N TRP A 48 -9.08 4.82 22.31
CA TRP A 48 -8.28 4.37 23.46
C TRP A 48 -7.85 5.61 24.27
N ALA A 49 -7.81 5.49 25.60
CA ALA A 49 -7.61 6.62 26.52
C ALA A 49 -6.29 7.38 26.33
N THR A 50 -5.36 6.85 25.55
CA THR A 50 -4.06 7.41 25.18
C THR A 50 -3.69 7.03 23.75
N SER A 51 -2.71 7.71 23.14
CA SER A 51 -2.13 7.34 21.85
C SER A 51 -1.64 5.88 21.83
N ILE A 52 -1.54 5.30 20.63
CA ILE A 52 -0.82 4.04 20.42
C ILE A 52 0.67 4.36 20.58
N ALA A 53 1.23 4.01 21.74
CA ALA A 53 2.62 4.33 22.08
C ALA A 53 3.61 3.91 20.98
N HIS A 54 3.43 2.71 20.43
CA HIS A 54 4.25 2.19 19.34
C HIS A 54 3.38 1.46 18.32
N PHE A 55 3.42 1.92 17.07
CA PHE A 55 2.79 1.24 15.93
C PHE A 55 3.88 0.83 14.94
N THR A 56 3.87 -0.44 14.54
CA THR A 56 4.72 -0.94 13.45
C THR A 56 3.85 -1.68 12.45
N LEU A 57 3.90 -1.24 11.19
CA LEU A 57 3.28 -1.93 10.07
C LEU A 57 4.38 -2.48 9.19
N THR A 58 4.40 -3.80 9.02
CA THR A 58 5.28 -4.51 8.10
C THR A 58 4.43 -5.12 7.00
N ILE A 59 4.75 -4.79 5.75
CA ILE A 59 4.05 -5.33 4.57
C ILE A 59 5.06 -6.12 3.76
N ASP A 60 4.76 -7.39 3.51
CA ASP A 60 5.49 -8.23 2.56
C ASP A 60 4.63 -8.45 1.32
N LYS A 61 5.15 -8.05 0.16
CA LYS A 61 4.46 -8.25 -1.12
C LYS A 61 4.70 -9.63 -1.74
N GLY A 62 5.44 -10.52 -1.09
CA GLY A 62 5.61 -11.94 -1.42
C GLY A 62 6.57 -12.24 -2.58
N ASP A 63 6.54 -11.47 -3.67
CA ASP A 63 7.42 -11.63 -4.85
C ASP A 63 8.01 -10.27 -5.23
N THR A 64 9.27 -10.23 -5.67
CA THR A 64 9.95 -8.99 -6.08
C THR A 64 9.30 -8.27 -7.26
N ARG A 65 8.51 -8.97 -8.07
CA ARG A 65 7.75 -8.45 -9.22
C ARG A 65 6.40 -7.85 -8.83
N ASN A 66 5.85 -8.21 -7.68
CA ASN A 66 4.59 -7.63 -7.19
C ASN A 66 4.77 -6.15 -6.88
N LEU A 67 3.69 -5.37 -6.92
CA LEU A 67 3.71 -3.97 -6.49
C LEU A 67 2.85 -3.81 -5.23
N VAL A 68 3.21 -2.83 -4.40
CA VAL A 68 2.44 -2.46 -3.21
C VAL A 68 2.29 -0.94 -3.14
N SER A 69 1.09 -0.47 -2.81
CA SER A 69 0.78 0.94 -2.55
C SER A 69 -0.06 1.04 -1.29
N PHE A 70 0.32 1.94 -0.39
CA PHE A 70 -0.41 2.20 0.85
C PHE A 70 -0.01 3.58 1.38
N CYS A 71 -0.88 4.17 2.20
CA CYS A 71 -0.58 5.44 2.83
C CYS A 71 0.32 5.24 4.06
N GLY A 72 1.55 5.77 4.00
CA GLY A 72 2.48 5.77 5.13
C GLY A 72 3.62 6.75 4.92
N SER A 73 4.09 7.37 6.01
CA SER A 73 5.26 8.24 6.01
C SER A 73 6.47 7.49 6.58
N GLY A 74 7.67 7.83 6.11
CA GLY A 74 8.90 7.18 6.58
C GLY A 74 9.02 5.70 6.22
N VAL A 75 8.38 5.26 5.13
CA VAL A 75 8.45 3.87 4.64
C VAL A 75 9.90 3.48 4.36
N LYS A 76 10.35 2.38 4.98
CA LYS A 76 11.66 1.79 4.76
C LYS A 76 11.51 0.44 4.06
N LYS A 77 12.28 0.21 3.01
CA LYS A 77 12.44 -1.14 2.45
C LYS A 77 13.41 -1.91 3.35
N VAL A 78 12.93 -2.94 4.04
CA VAL A 78 13.69 -3.73 5.02
C VAL A 78 14.06 -5.13 4.49
N GLY A 79 13.58 -5.49 3.31
CA GLY A 79 13.92 -6.72 2.60
C GLY A 79 13.60 -6.62 1.11
N PRO A 80 13.87 -7.68 0.30
CA PRO A 80 13.59 -7.67 -1.13
C PRO A 80 12.13 -7.36 -1.47
N THR A 81 11.21 -7.86 -0.65
CA THR A 81 9.74 -7.74 -0.79
C THR A 81 9.07 -7.03 0.40
N THR A 82 9.84 -6.66 1.43
CA THR A 82 9.31 -6.22 2.71
C THR A 82 9.52 -4.73 2.94
N PHE A 83 8.46 -4.04 3.36
CA PHE A 83 8.42 -2.62 3.67
C PHE A 83 7.91 -2.43 5.09
N GLN A 84 8.45 -1.45 5.80
CA GLN A 84 8.09 -1.18 7.19
C GLN A 84 7.91 0.32 7.44
N VAL A 85 6.89 0.66 8.22
CA VAL A 85 6.76 1.96 8.88
C VAL A 85 6.66 1.76 10.38
N THR A 86 7.23 2.71 11.13
CA THR A 86 7.16 2.75 12.58
C THR A 86 6.76 4.15 13.00
N TYR A 87 5.74 4.24 13.85
CA TYR A 87 5.29 5.48 14.46
C TYR A 87 5.33 5.34 15.98
N THR A 88 5.70 6.42 16.66
CA THR A 88 5.62 6.57 18.12
C THR A 88 4.54 7.57 18.46
N ASP A 89 3.87 7.39 19.61
CA ASP A 89 2.77 8.24 20.06
C ASP A 89 1.67 8.43 18.99
N PHE A 90 1.38 7.33 18.28
CA PHE A 90 0.58 7.33 17.09
C PHE A 90 -0.92 7.42 17.41
N VAL A 91 -1.58 8.44 16.85
CA VAL A 91 -3.04 8.57 16.87
C VAL A 91 -3.54 8.34 15.44
N PRO A 92 -4.22 7.21 15.15
CA PRO A 92 -4.63 6.89 13.79
C PRO A 92 -5.74 7.84 13.32
N GLN A 93 -5.43 8.63 12.28
CA GLN A 93 -6.41 9.52 11.64
C GLN A 93 -7.16 8.86 10.48
N LYS A 94 -6.62 7.75 9.96
CA LYS A 94 -7.16 6.98 8.85
C LYS A 94 -6.91 5.50 9.10
N ASP A 95 -7.75 4.66 8.49
CA ASP A 95 -7.53 3.22 8.44
C ASP A 95 -6.35 2.88 7.52
N VAL A 96 -5.81 1.67 7.66
CA VAL A 96 -4.78 1.18 6.73
C VAL A 96 -5.48 0.56 5.53
N ASP A 97 -5.21 1.13 4.36
CA ASP A 97 -5.63 0.58 3.08
C ASP A 97 -4.39 0.24 2.25
N ILE A 98 -4.30 -1.01 1.81
CA ILE A 98 -3.18 -1.56 1.05
C ILE A 98 -3.70 -2.09 -0.27
N LEU A 99 -3.11 -1.61 -1.36
CA LEU A 99 -3.24 -2.18 -2.71
C LEU A 99 -2.01 -3.05 -2.99
N LEU A 100 -2.25 -4.30 -3.31
CA LEU A 100 -1.24 -5.23 -3.81
C LEU A 100 -1.56 -5.60 -5.25
N LEU A 101 -0.56 -5.50 -6.12
CA LEU A 101 -0.64 -6.00 -7.50
C LEU A 101 0.21 -7.24 -7.61
N TYR A 102 -0.45 -8.39 -7.69
CA TYR A 102 0.19 -9.68 -7.84
C TYR A 102 0.48 -9.96 -9.31
N ARG A 103 1.75 -10.14 -9.62
CA ARG A 103 2.21 -10.51 -10.95
C ARG A 103 1.80 -11.95 -11.24
N PHE A 104 1.16 -12.21 -12.39
CA PHE A 104 0.73 -13.57 -12.77
C PHE A 104 1.30 -14.07 -14.10
N ASP A 105 2.07 -13.25 -14.82
CA ASP A 105 2.83 -13.74 -15.96
C ASP A 105 4.04 -14.58 -15.48
N GLN A 106 4.37 -15.60 -16.26
CA GLN A 106 5.48 -16.51 -16.01
C GLN A 106 6.79 -15.90 -16.47
#